data_AF-A0A2R7L7S8-F1
#
_entry.id   AF-A0A2R7L7S8-F1
#
_cell.length_a   1.000
_cell.length_b   1.000
_cell.length_c   1.000
_cell.angle_alpha   90.00
_cell.angle_beta   90.00
_cell.angle_gamma   90.00
#
_symmetry.space_group_name_H-M   'P 1'
#
loop_
_entity.id
_entity.type
_entity.pdbx_description
1 polymer ?
#
loop_
_entity_poly.entity_id
_entity_poly.type
_entity_poly.pdbx_seq_one_letter_code
_entity_poly.pdbx_strand_id
1 'polypeptide(L)'
;MALLDGLKADQLTARKLNDRLKADLLTTLIGEATQITTEEFKRGVTEVTDEKVVATVAKFLKNTKLTLENLSTERARLIEAGSDASKVDERSKAAEAELAILSSYGPKQITESELRDAINDFRARNPGANVGAIMAHLKTSFGGQYDGKTASLLAKA
;
A
#
# COMPACT_ATOMS: atom_id res chain seq x y z
N MET A 1 -21.14 -0.86 3.20
CA MET A 1 -20.75 -2.05 2.42
C MET A 1 -19.37 -2.47 2.90
N ALA A 2 -19.16 -3.77 3.16
CA ALA A 2 -17.85 -4.31 3.48
C ALA A 2 -16.89 -4.04 2.30
N LEU A 3 -15.61 -3.79 2.57
CA LEU A 3 -14.63 -3.40 1.55
C LEU A 3 -14.54 -4.44 0.42
N LEU A 4 -14.64 -5.72 0.77
CA LEU A 4 -14.65 -6.83 -0.17
C LEU A 4 -15.80 -6.78 -1.19
N ASP A 5 -17.00 -6.37 -0.75
CA ASP A 5 -18.15 -6.26 -1.65
C ASP A 5 -17.97 -5.11 -2.63
N GLY A 6 -17.39 -4.00 -2.18
CA GLY A 6 -16.99 -2.89 -3.05
C GLY A 6 -15.99 -3.32 -4.12
N LEU A 7 -14.94 -4.05 -3.73
CA LEU A 7 -13.93 -4.58 -4.66
C LEU A 7 -14.56 -5.50 -5.73
N LYS A 8 -15.47 -6.40 -5.33
CA LYS A 8 -16.18 -7.30 -6.26
C LYS A 8 -17.08 -6.54 -7.23
N ALA A 9 -17.82 -5.53 -6.74
CA ALA A 9 -18.68 -4.70 -7.58
C ALA A 9 -17.87 -3.90 -8.61
N ASP A 10 -16.75 -3.33 -8.19
CA ASP A 10 -15.86 -2.56 -9.06
C ASP A 10 -15.13 -3.44 -10.07
N GLN A 11 -14.72 -4.65 -9.68
CA GLN A 11 -14.15 -5.65 -10.60
C GLN A 11 -15.15 -6.00 -11.71
N LEU A 12 -16.41 -6.26 -11.36
CA LEU A 12 -17.46 -6.57 -12.34
C LEU A 12 -17.72 -5.38 -13.27
N THR A 13 -17.72 -4.17 -12.72
CA THR A 13 -17.90 -2.93 -13.50
C THR A 13 -16.73 -2.71 -14.46
N ALA A 14 -15.49 -2.89 -14.00
CA ALA A 14 -14.29 -2.79 -14.84
C ALA A 14 -14.33 -3.77 -16.02
N ARG A 15 -14.75 -5.02 -15.78
CA ARG A 15 -14.95 -6.02 -16.84
C ARG A 15 -15.99 -5.60 -17.86
N LYS A 16 -17.11 -5.02 -17.43
CA LYS A 16 -18.17 -4.51 -18.33
C LYS A 16 -17.71 -3.31 -19.16
N LEU A 17 -16.85 -2.46 -18.60
CA LEU A 17 -16.29 -1.29 -19.26
C LEU A 17 -15.04 -1.61 -20.11
N ASN A 18 -14.61 -2.87 -20.18
CA ASN A 18 -13.35 -3.30 -20.80
C ASN A 18 -12.09 -2.60 -20.24
N ASP A 19 -12.15 -2.13 -18.99
CA ASP A 19 -10.97 -1.66 -18.26
C ASP A 19 -10.17 -2.88 -17.77
N ARG A 20 -9.33 -3.41 -18.67
CA ARG A 20 -8.56 -4.64 -18.42
C ARG A 20 -7.60 -4.49 -17.25
N LEU A 21 -6.92 -3.34 -17.14
CA LEU A 21 -5.97 -3.09 -16.05
C LEU A 21 -6.67 -3.18 -14.69
N LYS A 22 -7.77 -2.43 -14.51
CA LYS A 22 -8.54 -2.46 -13.24
C LYS A 22 -9.14 -3.85 -13.00
N ALA A 23 -9.68 -4.51 -14.03
CA ALA A 23 -10.26 -5.83 -13.89
C ALA A 23 -9.24 -6.88 -13.44
N ASP A 24 -8.06 -6.94 -14.06
CA ASP A 24 -7.03 -7.94 -13.77
C ASP A 24 -6.40 -7.70 -12.38
N LEU A 25 -6.13 -6.43 -12.05
CA LEU A 25 -5.61 -6.02 -10.75
C LEU A 25 -6.58 -6.41 -9.62
N LEU A 26 -7.86 -6.06 -9.76
CA LEU A 26 -8.87 -6.39 -8.75
C LEU A 26 -9.12 -7.89 -8.65
N THR A 27 -9.04 -8.64 -9.76
CA THR A 27 -9.13 -10.11 -9.74
C THR A 27 -8.04 -10.72 -8.87
N THR A 28 -6.81 -10.27 -9.07
CA THR A 28 -5.65 -10.74 -8.30
C THR A 28 -5.78 -10.36 -6.82
N LEU A 29 -6.13 -9.10 -6.55
CA LEU A 29 -6.32 -8.59 -5.20
C LEU A 29 -7.41 -9.35 -4.44
N ILE A 30 -8.56 -9.61 -5.06
CA ILE A 30 -9.67 -10.37 -4.45
C ILE A 30 -9.23 -11.80 -4.16
N GLY A 31 -8.52 -12.45 -5.09
CA GLY A 31 -7.99 -13.79 -4.90
C GLY A 31 -7.11 -13.89 -3.65
N GLU A 32 -6.18 -12.96 -3.49
CA GLU A 32 -5.30 -12.93 -2.32
C GLU A 32 -6.03 -12.52 -1.04
N ALA A 33 -6.96 -11.56 -1.10
CA ALA A 33 -7.72 -11.09 0.05
C ALA A 33 -8.69 -12.15 0.60
N THR A 34 -9.20 -13.04 -0.25
CA THR A 34 -10.14 -14.10 0.15
C THR A 34 -9.45 -15.40 0.57
N GLN A 35 -8.14 -15.52 0.34
CA GLN A 35 -7.37 -16.69 0.74
C GLN A 35 -7.06 -16.65 2.25
N ILE A 36 -7.61 -17.60 3.00
CA ILE A 36 -7.22 -17.87 4.38
C ILE A 36 -6.05 -18.87 4.34
N THR A 37 -4.88 -18.44 4.79
CA THR A 37 -3.69 -19.30 4.84
C THR A 37 -3.74 -20.26 6.03
N THR A 38 -2.98 -21.36 5.95
CA THR A 38 -2.85 -22.33 7.04
C THR A 38 -2.41 -21.68 8.36
N GLU A 39 -1.54 -20.66 8.29
CA GLU A 39 -1.06 -19.94 9.48
C GLU A 39 -2.14 -19.02 10.09
N GLU A 40 -2.97 -18.39 9.26
CA GLU A 40 -4.13 -17.61 9.72
C GLU A 40 -5.18 -18.52 10.36
N PHE A 41 -5.44 -19.67 9.75
CA PHE A 41 -6.36 -20.66 10.30
C PHE A 41 -5.89 -21.18 11.67
N LYS A 42 -4.59 -21.49 11.82
CA LYS A 42 -4.00 -21.86 13.13
C LYS A 42 -4.13 -20.77 14.19
N ARG A 43 -4.21 -19.49 13.79
CA ARG A 43 -4.44 -18.34 14.68
C ARG A 43 -5.93 -18.08 14.96
N GLY A 44 -6.83 -18.92 14.46
CA GLY A 44 -8.26 -18.82 14.68
C GLY A 44 -9.01 -17.95 13.66
N VAL A 45 -8.37 -17.53 12.56
CA VAL A 45 -9.05 -16.79 11.49
C VAL A 45 -9.77 -17.79 10.58
N THR A 46 -11.10 -17.81 10.65
CA THR A 46 -11.96 -18.74 9.89
C THR A 46 -12.79 -18.06 8.80
N GLU A 47 -12.84 -16.73 8.80
CA GLU A 47 -13.57 -15.92 7.84
C GLU A 47 -12.73 -14.76 7.31
N VAL A 48 -13.11 -14.25 6.15
CA VAL A 48 -12.45 -13.09 5.55
C VAL A 48 -13.00 -11.84 6.23
N THR A 49 -12.18 -11.20 7.05
CA THR A 49 -12.54 -9.95 7.75
C THR A 49 -12.14 -8.72 6.95
N ASP A 50 -12.78 -7.59 7.21
CA ASP A 50 -12.43 -6.31 6.58
C ASP A 50 -10.97 -5.92 6.89
N GLU A 51 -10.46 -6.22 8.09
CA GLU A 51 -9.06 -5.95 8.45
C GLU A 51 -8.09 -6.72 7.56
N LYS A 52 -8.41 -7.98 7.23
CA LYS A 52 -7.61 -8.78 6.31
C LYS A 52 -7.61 -8.15 4.92
N VAL A 53 -8.77 -7.74 4.42
CA VAL A 53 -8.89 -7.10 3.10
C VAL A 53 -8.07 -5.81 3.05
N VAL A 54 -8.19 -4.96 4.08
CA VAL A 54 -7.39 -3.73 4.22
C VAL A 54 -5.89 -4.04 4.25
N ALA A 55 -5.47 -5.06 5.00
CA ALA A 55 -4.07 -5.47 5.08
C ALA A 55 -3.54 -5.95 3.72
N THR A 56 -4.34 -6.69 2.94
CA THR A 56 -3.99 -7.10 1.58
C THR A 56 -3.88 -5.91 0.64
N VAL A 57 -4.83 -4.95 0.68
CA VAL A 57 -4.73 -3.71 -0.11
C VAL A 57 -3.45 -2.94 0.24
N ALA A 58 -3.14 -2.79 1.53
CA ALA A 58 -1.93 -2.12 1.99
C ALA A 58 -0.64 -2.84 1.51
N LYS A 59 -0.65 -4.18 1.48
CA LYS A 59 0.45 -4.98 0.92
C LYS A 59 0.64 -4.71 -0.57
N PHE A 60 -0.44 -4.69 -1.35
CA PHE A 60 -0.38 -4.37 -2.79
C PHE A 60 0.15 -2.96 -3.02
N LEU A 61 -0.38 -1.96 -2.30
CA LEU A 61 0.10 -0.57 -2.35
C LEU A 61 1.62 -0.49 -2.10
N LYS A 62 2.10 -1.16 -1.06
CA LYS A 62 3.53 -1.21 -0.74
C LYS A 62 4.34 -1.85 -1.86
N ASN A 63 3.88 -2.99 -2.38
CA ASN A 63 4.58 -3.70 -3.46
C ASN A 63 4.64 -2.86 -4.74
N THR A 64 3.55 -2.21 -5.13
CA THR A 64 3.52 -1.33 -6.31
C THR A 64 4.46 -0.13 -6.14
N LYS A 65 4.54 0.47 -4.94
CA LYS A 65 5.52 1.54 -4.64
C LYS A 65 6.97 1.04 -4.78
N LEU A 66 7.28 -0.15 -4.29
CA LEU A 66 8.62 -0.77 -4.46
C LEU A 66 8.93 -1.06 -5.92
N THR A 67 7.95 -1.53 -6.70
CA THR A 67 8.09 -1.71 -8.14
C THR A 67 8.44 -0.40 -8.84
N LEU A 68 7.78 0.70 -8.48
CA LEU A 68 8.09 2.03 -9.01
C LEU A 68 9.49 2.51 -8.62
N GLU A 69 9.91 2.32 -7.37
CA GLU A 69 11.28 2.63 -6.92
C GLU A 69 12.33 1.87 -7.74
N ASN A 70 12.13 0.56 -7.94
CA ASN A 70 13.03 -0.27 -8.74
C ASN A 70 13.05 0.16 -10.22
N LEU A 71 11.89 0.46 -10.81
CA LEU A 71 11.80 0.94 -12.18
C LEU A 71 12.47 2.30 -12.35
N SER A 72 12.35 3.20 -11.37
CA SER A 72 13.02 4.50 -11.39
C SER A 72 14.54 4.37 -11.35
N THR A 73 15.05 3.42 -10.56
CA THR A 73 16.50 3.11 -10.46
C THR A 73 17.01 2.51 -11.77
N GLU A 74 16.27 1.55 -12.33
CA GLU A 74 16.61 0.95 -13.63
C GLU A 74 16.58 1.99 -14.76
N ARG A 75 15.60 2.88 -14.75
CA ARG A 75 15.50 3.99 -15.70
C ARG A 75 16.73 4.89 -15.64
N ALA A 76 17.15 5.30 -14.43
CA ALA A 76 18.34 6.13 -14.25
C ALA A 76 19.59 5.46 -14.81
N ARG A 77 19.78 4.18 -14.50
CA ARG A 77 20.90 3.36 -15.02
C ARG A 77 20.90 3.29 -16.55
N LEU A 78 19.75 3.09 -17.19
CA LEU A 78 19.66 3.03 -18.66
C LEU A 78 20.01 4.38 -19.30
N ILE A 79 19.54 5.49 -18.72
CA ILE A 79 19.84 6.83 -19.20
C ILE A 79 21.34 7.12 -19.09
N GLU A 80 21.96 6.80 -17.96
CA GLU A 80 23.41 6.95 -17.76
C GLU A 80 24.22 6.11 -18.77
N ALA A 81 23.73 4.91 -19.10
CA ALA A 81 24.32 4.04 -20.11
C ALA A 81 23.97 4.44 -21.56
N GLY A 82 23.25 5.54 -21.79
CA GLY A 82 22.80 5.97 -23.13
C GLY A 82 21.87 4.96 -23.83
N SER A 83 21.18 4.12 -23.07
CA SER A 83 20.30 3.05 -23.55
C SER A 83 18.84 3.49 -23.59
N ASP A 84 18.02 2.78 -24.38
CA ASP A 84 16.58 3.04 -24.50
C ASP A 84 15.83 2.68 -23.19
N ALA A 85 15.14 3.67 -22.63
CA ALA A 85 14.33 3.53 -21.42
C ALA A 85 12.82 3.35 -21.69
N SER A 86 12.38 3.34 -22.95
CA SER A 86 10.95 3.36 -23.33
C SER A 86 10.15 2.21 -22.69
N LYS A 87 10.71 1.00 -22.62
CA LYS A 87 10.06 -0.15 -21.95
C LYS A 87 9.98 0.00 -20.44
N VAL A 88 10.91 0.72 -19.80
CA VAL A 88 10.83 1.03 -18.37
C VAL A 88 9.76 2.09 -18.13
N ASP A 89 9.66 3.08 -19.01
CA ASP A 89 8.64 4.13 -18.93
C ASP A 89 7.22 3.56 -19.10
N GLU A 90 7.00 2.64 -20.04
CA GLU A 90 5.71 1.94 -20.21
C GLU A 90 5.30 1.16 -18.96
N ARG A 91 6.24 0.40 -18.37
CA ARG A 91 6.00 -0.34 -17.13
C ARG A 91 5.75 0.58 -15.93
N SER A 92 6.43 1.73 -15.89
CA SER A 92 6.24 2.73 -14.83
C SER A 92 4.84 3.34 -14.92
N LYS A 93 4.38 3.70 -16.12
CA LYS A 93 3.00 4.18 -16.35
C LYS A 93 1.94 3.15 -15.94
N ALA A 94 2.16 1.87 -16.24
CA ALA A 94 1.25 0.80 -15.81
C ALA A 94 1.20 0.70 -14.28
N ALA A 95 2.37 0.69 -13.61
CA ALA A 95 2.44 0.62 -12.15
C ALA A 95 1.88 1.87 -11.46
N GLU A 96 2.02 3.07 -12.05
CA GLU A 96 1.38 4.31 -11.57
C GLU A 96 -0.15 4.22 -11.65
N ALA A 97 -0.69 3.69 -12.75
CA ALA A 97 -2.12 3.48 -12.90
C ALA A 97 -2.66 2.43 -11.90
N GLU A 98 -1.93 1.33 -11.67
CA GLU A 98 -2.27 0.37 -10.62
C GLU A 98 -2.26 1.01 -9.22
N LEU A 99 -1.24 1.83 -8.93
CA LEU A 99 -1.12 2.53 -7.66
C LEU A 99 -2.32 3.46 -7.43
N ALA A 100 -2.76 4.18 -8.47
CA ALA A 100 -3.93 5.05 -8.40
C ALA A 100 -5.21 4.25 -8.10
N ILE A 101 -5.40 3.11 -8.75
CA ILE A 101 -6.54 2.21 -8.51
C ILE A 101 -6.49 1.67 -7.08
N LEU A 102 -5.36 1.14 -6.62
CA LEU A 102 -5.23 0.59 -5.26
C LEU A 102 -5.45 1.66 -4.18
N SER A 103 -5.03 2.90 -4.45
CA SER A 103 -5.14 4.00 -3.51
C SER A 103 -6.60 4.42 -3.25
N SER A 104 -7.55 4.07 -4.13
CA SER A 104 -8.97 4.31 -3.87
C SER A 104 -9.59 3.33 -2.87
N TYR A 105 -8.95 2.19 -2.60
CA TYR A 105 -9.43 1.16 -1.67
C TYR A 105 -8.61 1.08 -0.38
N GLY A 106 -7.42 1.69 -0.37
CA GLY A 106 -6.57 1.75 0.81
C GLY A 106 -7.00 2.85 1.77
N PRO A 107 -6.58 2.77 3.05
CA PRO A 107 -6.78 3.87 3.96
C PRO A 107 -6.00 5.11 3.47
N LYS A 108 -6.65 6.27 3.55
CA LYS A 108 -6.12 7.55 3.05
C LYS A 108 -4.70 7.75 3.60
N GLN A 109 -3.72 7.86 2.70
CA GLN A 109 -2.34 8.05 3.12
C GLN A 109 -2.19 9.43 3.75
N ILE A 110 -1.55 9.51 4.91
CA ILE A 110 -1.12 10.78 5.48
C ILE A 110 0.17 11.22 4.77
N THR A 111 0.30 12.51 4.55
CA THR A 111 1.49 13.13 3.98
C THR A 111 2.68 13.02 4.94
N GLU A 112 3.89 13.22 4.43
CA GLU A 112 5.08 13.25 5.29
C GLU A 112 4.99 14.36 6.34
N SER A 113 4.38 15.50 6.01
CA SER A 113 4.16 16.60 6.96
C SER A 113 3.21 16.19 8.08
N GLU A 114 2.05 15.64 7.73
CA GLU A 114 1.07 15.15 8.72
C GLU A 114 1.65 14.03 9.59
N LEU A 115 2.47 13.16 9.00
CA LEU A 115 3.19 12.11 9.74
C LEU A 115 4.22 12.71 10.71
N ARG A 116 4.97 13.72 10.28
CA ARG A 116 5.94 14.44 11.14
C ARG A 116 5.23 15.15 12.28
N ASP A 117 4.11 15.80 12.01
CA ASP A 117 3.30 16.50 13.01
C ASP A 117 2.73 15.51 14.03
N ALA A 118 2.20 14.36 13.59
CA ALA A 118 1.71 13.30 14.47
C ALA A 118 2.81 12.75 15.40
N ILE A 119 4.04 12.58 14.88
CA ILE A 119 5.20 12.14 15.68
C ILE A 119 5.58 13.21 16.71
N ASN A 120 5.64 14.48 16.31
CA ASN A 120 6.00 15.58 17.19
C ASN A 120 4.97 15.79 18.30
N ASP A 121 3.68 15.74 17.98
CA ASP A 121 2.59 15.80 18.95
C ASP A 121 2.69 14.68 19.98
N PHE A 122 2.98 13.46 19.54
CA PHE A 122 3.14 12.33 20.44
C PHE A 122 4.36 12.50 21.36
N ARG A 123 5.50 12.98 20.83
CA ARG A 123 6.71 13.27 21.62
C ARG A 123 6.48 14.38 22.65
N ALA A 124 5.76 15.44 22.28
CA ALA A 124 5.43 16.53 23.19
C ALA A 124 4.56 16.06 24.37
N ARG A 125 3.62 15.15 24.12
CA ARG A 125 2.76 14.56 25.15
C ARG A 125 3.43 13.45 25.96
N ASN A 126 4.47 12.83 25.42
CA ASN A 126 5.21 11.73 26.04
C ASN A 126 6.73 12.00 26.01
N PRO A 127 7.23 12.90 26.87
CA PRO A 127 8.66 13.18 26.97
C PRO A 127 9.44 11.89 27.25
N GLY A 128 10.44 11.58 26.43
CA GLY A 128 11.26 10.36 26.55
C GLY A 128 10.68 9.11 25.85
N ALA A 129 9.60 9.24 25.09
CA ALA A 129 9.09 8.16 24.25
C ALA A 129 10.17 7.66 23.28
N ASN A 130 10.47 6.37 23.33
CA ASN A 130 11.39 5.74 22.39
C ASN A 130 10.72 5.50 21.03
N VAL A 131 11.53 5.18 20.02
CA VAL A 131 11.06 4.89 18.65
C VAL A 131 10.00 3.79 18.64
N GLY A 132 10.12 2.77 19.50
CA GLY A 132 9.16 1.69 19.61
C GLY A 132 7.77 2.16 20.04
N ALA A 133 7.71 3.05 21.04
CA ALA A 133 6.46 3.64 21.53
C ALA A 133 5.81 4.54 20.46
N ILE A 134 6.61 5.35 19.76
CA ILE A 134 6.15 6.18 18.64
C ILE A 134 5.54 5.29 17.54
N MET A 135 6.26 4.24 17.12
CA MET A 135 5.79 3.34 16.08
C MET A 135 4.53 2.55 16.49
N ALA A 136 4.41 2.18 17.77
CA ALA A 136 3.19 1.55 18.29
C ALA A 136 2.00 2.52 18.23
N HIS A 137 2.18 3.77 18.64
CA HIS A 137 1.14 4.80 18.53
C HIS A 137 0.71 5.05 17.09
N LEU A 138 1.67 5.16 16.17
CA LEU A 138 1.40 5.33 14.74
C LEU A 138 0.64 4.13 14.17
N LYS A 139 1.00 2.90 14.57
CA LYS A 139 0.31 1.69 14.11
C LYS A 139 -1.15 1.67 14.58
N THR A 140 -1.42 2.08 15.81
CA THR A 140 -2.78 2.14 16.36
C THR A 140 -3.60 3.27 15.76
N SER A 141 -3.00 4.44 15.54
CA SER A 141 -3.73 5.65 15.14
C SER A 141 -3.83 5.84 13.61
N PHE A 142 -2.84 5.36 12.87
CA PHE A 142 -2.66 5.59 11.44
C PHE A 142 -2.26 4.30 10.69
N GLY A 143 -2.59 3.12 11.22
CA GLY A 143 -2.21 1.83 10.63
C GLY A 143 -2.54 1.74 9.15
N GLY A 144 -1.52 1.48 8.32
CA GLY A 144 -1.66 1.38 6.86
C GLY A 144 -1.71 2.72 6.11
N GLN A 145 -1.70 3.87 6.79
CA GLN A 145 -1.78 5.21 6.18
C GLN A 145 -0.41 5.85 5.90
N TYR A 146 0.69 5.20 6.27
CA TYR A 146 2.03 5.75 6.10
C TYR A 146 3.03 4.68 5.70
N ASP A 147 4.15 5.10 5.10
CA ASP A 147 5.28 4.22 4.83
C ASP A 147 6.12 4.00 6.09
N GLY A 148 6.27 2.74 6.51
CA GLY A 148 6.95 2.40 7.76
C GLY A 148 8.43 2.74 7.78
N LYS A 149 9.10 2.76 6.61
CA LYS A 149 10.52 3.15 6.50
C LYS A 149 10.66 4.65 6.74
N THR A 150 9.82 5.45 6.10
CA THR A 150 9.72 6.91 6.27
C THR A 150 9.37 7.25 7.73
N ALA A 151 8.34 6.61 8.30
CA ALA A 151 7.97 6.82 9.69
C ALA A 151 9.10 6.46 10.66
N SER A 152 9.84 5.37 10.42
CA SER A 152 10.98 4.99 11.26
C SER A 152 12.13 5.99 11.16
N LEU A 153 12.39 6.55 9.98
CA LEU A 153 13.39 7.61 9.80
C LEU A 153 12.99 8.88 10.55
N LEU A 154 11.75 9.33 10.39
CA LEU A 154 11.22 10.52 11.08
C LEU A 154 11.15 10.32 12.59
N ALA A 155 10.81 9.13 13.07
CA ALA A 155 10.76 8.82 14.49
C ALA A 155 12.16 8.73 15.15
N LYS A 156 13.23 8.61 14.36
CA LYS A 156 14.62 8.63 14.83
C LYS A 156 15.27 10.01 14.74
N ALA A 157 14.77 10.88 13.85
CA ALA A 157 15.18 12.27 13.73
C ALA A 157 14.84 13.06 15.01
#